data_AF-A0A2K8U774-F1
#
_entry.id   AF-A0A2K8U774-F1
#
_cell.length_a   1.000
_cell.length_b   1.000
_cell.length_c   1.000
_cell.angle_alpha   90.00
_cell.angle_beta   90.00
_cell.angle_gamma   90.00
#
_symmetry.space_group_name_H-M   'P 1'
#
loop_
_entity.id
_entity.type
_entity.pdbx_description
1 polymer ?
#
loop_
_entity_poly.entity_id
_entity_poly.type
_entity_poly.pdbx_seq_one_letter_code
_entity_poly.pdbx_strand_id
1 'polypeptide(L)'
;MFAAFLVASAGTGQAWAIDIVNGDFSAGPGGLANWQTVDTLVDFTVLAPSGYVSAAGGVADLQTPGFASGVVMVTLYQAIAIGPTATTLTFDLGLAPGTGDAGGSGTGVPDFLQVSYVDDLDSAYDHRFVAVDINGFYNPNTFVPLILPDLGNGLSRFATGIADLAGRTGTLYFDLNELDDGLYSTALIDNVRIDAAAAPAPGTWMLLAFGLAGAGASRARNRQRA
;
A
#
# COMPACT_ATOMS: atom_id res chain seq x y z
N MET A 1 -53.16 -5.55 -26.70
CA MET A 1 -51.90 -6.19 -27.14
C MET A 1 -50.82 -5.75 -26.16
N PHE A 2 -50.54 -6.56 -25.13
CA PHE A 2 -49.58 -6.23 -24.06
C PHE A 2 -48.22 -6.82 -24.43
N ALA A 3 -47.20 -5.97 -24.61
CA ALA A 3 -45.83 -6.42 -24.78
C ALA A 3 -45.25 -6.73 -23.39
N ALA A 4 -45.07 -8.01 -23.09
CA ALA A 4 -44.34 -8.46 -21.91
C ALA A 4 -42.85 -8.16 -22.11
N PHE A 5 -42.31 -7.23 -21.33
CA PHE A 5 -40.89 -6.92 -21.31
C PHE A 5 -40.20 -7.88 -20.34
N LEU A 6 -39.55 -8.91 -20.87
CA LEU A 6 -38.77 -9.86 -20.11
C LEU A 6 -37.43 -9.19 -19.72
N VAL A 7 -37.31 -8.74 -18.47
CA VAL A 7 -36.02 -8.28 -17.94
C VAL A 7 -35.21 -9.52 -17.56
N ALA A 8 -34.26 -9.88 -18.42
CA ALA A 8 -33.27 -10.89 -18.10
C ALA A 8 -32.34 -10.35 -17.00
N SER A 9 -32.39 -10.95 -15.82
CA SER A 9 -31.42 -10.69 -14.74
C SER A 9 -30.07 -11.31 -15.14
N ALA A 10 -29.21 -10.51 -15.78
CA ALA A 10 -27.82 -10.90 -16.03
C ALA A 10 -27.09 -11.01 -14.67
N GLY A 11 -26.43 -12.16 -14.46
CA GLY A 11 -25.76 -12.53 -13.23
C GLY A 11 -24.80 -11.45 -12.74
N THR A 12 -25.01 -11.00 -11.51
CA THR A 12 -24.08 -10.15 -10.76
C THR A 12 -22.92 -11.01 -10.27
N GLY A 13 -21.76 -10.85 -10.90
CA GLY A 13 -20.56 -11.54 -10.45
C GLY A 13 -19.33 -11.27 -11.28
N GLN A 14 -19.18 -10.08 -11.88
CA GLN A 14 -17.83 -9.65 -12.25
C GLN A 14 -17.15 -9.19 -10.96
N ALA A 15 -16.36 -10.09 -10.38
CA ALA A 15 -15.37 -9.74 -9.38
C ALA A 15 -14.36 -8.81 -10.08
N TRP A 16 -14.47 -7.51 -9.82
CA TRP A 16 -13.43 -6.54 -10.14
C TRP A 16 -12.27 -6.98 -9.25
N ALA A 17 -11.28 -7.61 -9.87
CA ALA A 17 -10.16 -8.21 -9.17
C ALA A 17 -9.57 -7.17 -8.23
N ILE A 18 -9.68 -7.45 -6.93
CA ILE A 18 -8.81 -6.86 -5.93
C ILE A 18 -7.45 -7.44 -6.29
N ASP A 19 -6.55 -6.63 -6.85
CA ASP A 19 -5.16 -7.04 -6.96
C ASP A 19 -4.62 -7.09 -5.53
N ILE A 20 -4.75 -8.27 -4.93
CA ILE A 20 -4.20 -8.58 -3.62
C ILE A 20 -2.69 -8.65 -3.80
N VAL A 21 -1.98 -7.71 -3.18
CA VAL A 21 -0.52 -7.60 -3.20
C VAL A 21 0.11 -8.49 -2.09
N ASN A 22 -0.53 -9.64 -1.81
CA ASN A 22 -0.25 -10.60 -0.70
C ASN A 22 -0.98 -10.27 0.62
N GLY A 23 -2.21 -10.78 0.75
CA GLY A 23 -3.19 -10.36 1.75
C GLY A 23 -2.87 -10.67 3.22
N ASP A 24 -1.99 -11.65 3.52
CA ASP A 24 -1.66 -12.06 4.90
C ASP A 24 -0.31 -12.78 5.03
N PHE A 25 0.66 -12.57 4.12
CA PHE A 25 1.97 -13.23 4.11
C PHE A 25 1.97 -14.75 4.46
N SER A 26 0.88 -15.47 4.19
CA SER A 26 0.71 -16.88 4.60
C SER A 26 0.98 -17.86 3.46
N ALA A 27 1.01 -17.35 2.22
CA ALA A 27 1.15 -18.14 1.01
C ALA A 27 2.62 -18.25 0.55
N GLY A 28 3.05 -19.47 0.22
CA GLY A 28 4.35 -19.78 -0.37
C GLY A 28 5.45 -20.16 0.63
N PRO A 29 6.61 -20.65 0.14
CA PRO A 29 7.75 -20.99 0.99
C PRO A 29 8.25 -19.73 1.72
N GLY A 30 8.09 -19.70 3.05
CA GLY A 30 8.51 -18.56 3.87
C GLY A 30 7.58 -17.35 3.86
N GLY A 31 6.33 -17.48 3.38
CA GLY A 31 5.28 -16.44 3.51
C GLY A 31 5.45 -15.15 2.69
N LEU A 32 6.62 -14.92 2.11
CA LEU A 32 6.97 -13.74 1.32
C LEU A 32 6.81 -13.94 -0.20
N ALA A 33 5.82 -14.74 -0.65
CA ALA A 33 5.67 -15.02 -2.08
C ALA A 33 5.48 -13.73 -2.90
N ASN A 34 6.34 -13.54 -3.91
CA ASN A 34 6.44 -12.36 -4.79
C ASN A 34 7.01 -11.10 -4.14
N TRP A 35 7.42 -11.16 -2.88
CA TRP A 35 8.18 -10.11 -2.22
C TRP A 35 9.68 -10.39 -2.34
N GLN A 36 10.45 -9.32 -2.43
CA GLN A 36 11.90 -9.33 -2.45
C GLN A 36 12.42 -8.60 -1.21
N THR A 37 13.60 -9.02 -0.76
CA THR A 37 14.19 -8.52 0.48
C THR A 37 15.65 -8.20 0.24
N VAL A 38 16.13 -7.05 0.71
CA VAL A 38 17.53 -6.65 0.60
C VAL A 38 18.00 -5.91 1.84
N ASP A 39 19.29 -5.99 2.12
CA ASP A 39 19.98 -5.17 3.12
C ASP A 39 20.85 -4.15 2.39
N THR A 40 20.87 -2.91 2.87
CA THR A 40 21.78 -1.86 2.36
C THR A 40 22.83 -1.56 3.42
N LEU A 41 24.10 -1.70 3.04
CA LEU A 41 25.24 -1.35 3.89
C LEU A 41 25.48 0.16 3.89
N VAL A 42 26.26 0.63 4.86
CA VAL A 42 26.66 2.05 4.98
C VAL A 42 27.37 2.61 3.74
N ASP A 43 27.99 1.75 2.93
CA ASP A 43 28.62 2.11 1.66
C ASP A 43 27.67 2.01 0.45
N PHE A 44 26.37 1.84 0.71
CA PHE A 44 25.29 1.63 -0.27
C PHE A 44 25.37 0.32 -1.06
N THR A 45 26.21 -0.63 -0.63
CA THR A 45 26.18 -1.99 -1.18
C THR A 45 24.88 -2.67 -0.79
N VAL A 46 24.20 -3.26 -1.78
CA VAL A 46 22.96 -4.00 -1.59
C VAL A 46 23.25 -5.51 -1.51
N LEU A 47 22.79 -6.15 -0.43
CA LEU A 47 22.89 -7.60 -0.20
C LEU A 47 21.51 -8.24 -0.32
N ALA A 48 21.41 -9.36 -1.05
CA ALA A 48 20.14 -10.06 -1.28
C ALA A 48 20.31 -11.59 -1.17
N PRO A 49 19.33 -12.33 -0.61
CA PRO A 49 18.19 -11.83 0.16
C PRO A 49 18.63 -11.28 1.54
N SER A 50 17.78 -10.47 2.17
CA SER A 50 18.03 -10.01 3.54
C SER A 50 18.03 -11.17 4.53
N GLY A 51 18.97 -11.14 5.48
CA GLY A 51 18.97 -12.06 6.63
C GLY A 51 18.02 -11.63 7.76
N TYR A 52 17.44 -10.43 7.66
CA TYR A 52 16.69 -9.77 8.73
C TYR A 52 15.23 -9.54 8.36
N VAL A 53 14.75 -10.22 7.32
CA VAL A 53 13.35 -10.27 6.94
C VAL A 53 12.86 -11.71 7.03
N SER A 54 11.75 -11.91 7.73
CA SER A 54 11.08 -13.21 7.83
C SER A 54 9.57 -13.05 7.69
N ALA A 55 8.84 -14.15 7.52
CA ALA A 55 7.39 -14.14 7.70
C ALA A 55 6.95 -15.21 8.68
N ALA A 56 6.14 -14.81 9.65
CA ALA A 56 5.62 -15.68 10.69
C ALA A 56 4.20 -15.25 11.07
N GLY A 57 3.30 -16.21 11.26
CA GLY A 57 1.93 -15.91 11.70
C GLY A 57 1.11 -15.07 10.72
N GLY A 58 1.52 -15.01 9.45
CA GLY A 58 0.88 -14.19 8.42
C GLY A 58 1.31 -12.74 8.39
N VAL A 59 2.46 -12.41 8.99
CA VAL A 59 3.01 -11.06 9.05
C VAL A 59 4.44 -11.11 8.53
N ALA A 60 4.86 -10.10 7.76
CA ALA A 60 6.26 -9.89 7.44
C ALA A 60 6.93 -9.12 8.60
N ASP A 61 8.07 -9.64 9.06
CA ASP A 61 8.83 -9.14 10.20
C ASP A 61 10.21 -8.69 9.70
N LEU A 62 10.46 -7.37 9.73
CA LEU A 62 11.74 -6.73 9.42
C LEU A 62 12.41 -6.35 10.72
N GLN A 63 13.67 -6.72 10.90
CA GLN A 63 14.43 -6.43 12.11
C GLN A 63 15.70 -5.66 11.76
N THR A 64 16.07 -4.66 12.55
CA THR A 64 17.40 -4.08 12.39
C THR A 64 18.46 -5.04 12.94
N PRO A 65 19.62 -5.13 12.27
CA PRO A 65 20.70 -6.01 12.71
C PRO A 65 21.64 -5.39 13.75
N GLY A 66 21.38 -4.14 14.14
CA GLY A 66 22.25 -3.33 14.97
C GLY A 66 23.41 -2.72 14.19
N PHE A 67 23.98 -1.66 14.76
CA PHE A 67 24.96 -0.80 14.11
C PHE A 67 26.25 -1.53 13.71
N ALA A 68 26.68 -2.49 14.53
CA ALA A 68 27.93 -3.23 14.32
C ALA A 68 27.91 -4.11 13.05
N SER A 69 26.73 -4.41 12.50
CA SER A 69 26.58 -5.16 11.26
C SER A 69 27.00 -4.35 10.01
N GLY A 70 27.01 -3.02 10.10
CA GLY A 70 27.22 -2.11 8.98
C GLY A 70 26.04 -1.98 8.02
N VAL A 71 24.92 -2.67 8.28
CA VAL A 71 23.65 -2.52 7.55
C VAL A 71 22.91 -1.31 8.12
N VAL A 72 22.51 -0.39 7.24
CA VAL A 72 21.81 0.85 7.61
C VAL A 72 20.34 0.82 7.20
N MET A 73 19.93 -0.13 6.36
CA MET A 73 18.55 -0.25 5.91
C MET A 73 18.22 -1.71 5.57
N VAL A 74 17.10 -2.18 6.08
CA VAL A 74 16.49 -3.48 5.75
C VAL A 74 15.21 -3.20 4.96
N THR A 75 15.12 -3.74 3.76
CA THR A 75 14.05 -3.43 2.82
C THR A 75 13.26 -4.68 2.45
N LEU A 76 11.93 -4.56 2.51
CA LEU A 76 10.97 -5.47 1.91
C LEU A 76 10.25 -4.74 0.77
N TYR A 77 10.23 -5.32 -0.43
CA TYR A 77 9.63 -4.65 -1.59
C TYR A 77 8.97 -5.60 -2.57
N GLN A 78 8.05 -5.05 -3.37
CA GLN A 78 7.36 -5.77 -4.43
C GLN A 78 7.06 -4.84 -5.61
N ALA A 79 7.35 -5.31 -6.82
CA ALA A 79 6.89 -4.66 -8.05
C ALA A 79 5.37 -4.83 -8.18
N ILE A 80 4.66 -3.73 -8.39
CA ILE A 80 3.20 -3.68 -8.46
C ILE A 80 2.74 -2.95 -9.72
N ALA A 81 1.63 -3.43 -10.29
CA ALA A 81 0.87 -2.72 -11.30
C ALA A 81 -0.38 -2.15 -10.63
N ILE A 82 -0.52 -0.82 -10.62
CA ILE A 82 -1.65 -0.15 -10.02
C ILE A 82 -2.77 -0.09 -11.05
N GLY A 83 -3.88 -0.77 -10.78
CA GLY A 83 -5.01 -0.82 -11.71
C GLY A 83 -5.56 0.57 -12.07
N PRO A 84 -6.16 0.74 -13.27
CA PRO A 84 -6.65 2.05 -13.75
C PRO A 84 -7.85 2.60 -12.95
N THR A 85 -8.38 1.81 -12.01
CA THR A 85 -9.48 2.19 -11.12
C THR A 85 -9.05 2.21 -9.66
N ALA A 86 -7.76 2.05 -9.35
CA ALA A 86 -7.25 2.07 -7.99
C ALA A 86 -7.56 3.40 -7.29
N THR A 87 -7.98 3.32 -6.03
CA THR A 87 -8.33 4.49 -5.23
C THR A 87 -7.56 4.56 -3.92
N THR A 88 -7.29 3.42 -3.29
CA THR A 88 -6.76 3.38 -1.93
C THR A 88 -5.72 2.27 -1.79
N LEU A 89 -4.57 2.62 -1.22
CA LEU A 89 -3.61 1.64 -0.70
C LEU A 89 -3.87 1.48 0.79
N THR A 90 -3.98 0.24 1.24
CA THR A 90 -4.12 -0.13 2.64
C THR A 90 -3.06 -1.14 3.04
N PHE A 91 -2.59 -1.03 4.27
CA PHE A 91 -1.66 -1.96 4.89
C PHE A 91 -1.71 -1.77 6.41
N ASP A 92 -1.34 -2.79 7.16
CA ASP A 92 -1.26 -2.75 8.61
C ASP A 92 0.22 -2.73 9.02
N LEU A 93 0.60 -1.82 9.93
CA LEU A 93 1.97 -1.70 10.45
C LEU A 93 2.00 -1.82 11.98
N GLY A 94 3.02 -2.49 12.49
CA GLY A 94 3.40 -2.47 13.90
C GLY A 94 4.88 -2.13 14.03
N LEU A 95 5.22 -1.34 15.05
CA LEU A 95 6.60 -0.96 15.35
C LEU A 95 6.88 -1.25 16.81
N ALA A 96 8.04 -1.83 17.08
CA ALA A 96 8.46 -2.08 18.45
C ALA A 96 9.99 -1.97 18.57
N PRO A 97 10.49 -1.25 19.59
CA PRO A 97 11.88 -1.38 19.96
C PRO A 97 12.14 -2.80 20.49
N GLY A 98 13.21 -3.39 20.02
CA GLY A 98 13.77 -4.66 20.46
C GLY A 98 14.63 -4.51 21.71
N THR A 99 15.50 -5.50 21.94
CA THR A 99 16.46 -5.46 23.03
C THR A 99 17.60 -4.49 22.73
N GLY A 100 18.36 -4.08 23.75
CA GLY A 100 19.55 -3.24 23.54
C GLY A 100 20.55 -3.89 22.58
N ASP A 101 21.04 -3.10 21.62
CA ASP A 101 22.13 -3.49 20.73
C ASP A 101 23.46 -3.29 21.46
N ALA A 102 24.23 -4.36 21.60
CA ALA A 102 25.48 -4.37 22.35
C ALA A 102 26.57 -3.44 21.77
N GLY A 103 26.39 -2.95 20.54
CA GLY A 103 27.29 -2.02 19.87
C GLY A 103 26.82 -0.56 19.85
N GLY A 104 25.59 -0.27 20.24
CA GLY A 104 24.98 1.02 19.94
C GLY A 104 25.15 2.08 21.02
N SER A 105 25.10 3.35 20.60
CA SER A 105 25.47 4.47 21.46
C SER A 105 24.41 4.86 22.49
N GLY A 106 23.16 4.40 22.35
CA GLY A 106 22.02 4.84 23.16
C GLY A 106 21.67 6.33 22.98
N THR A 107 22.37 7.02 22.07
CA THR A 107 22.30 8.47 21.84
C THR A 107 22.09 8.83 20.37
N GLY A 108 21.94 7.84 19.49
CA GLY A 108 21.70 8.06 18.08
C GLY A 108 20.28 8.53 17.79
N VAL A 109 19.99 8.65 16.50
CA VAL A 109 18.66 9.04 16.03
C VAL A 109 17.80 7.79 16.09
N PRO A 110 16.54 7.87 16.56
CA PRO A 110 15.62 6.74 16.52
C PRO A 110 15.55 6.11 15.13
N ASP A 111 15.57 4.79 15.10
CA ASP A 111 15.28 4.01 13.90
C ASP A 111 13.92 4.41 13.34
N PHE A 112 13.73 4.24 12.03
CA PHE A 112 12.47 4.62 11.41
C PHE A 112 12.07 3.69 10.27
N LEU A 113 10.76 3.52 10.09
CA LEU A 113 10.18 2.83 8.96
C LEU A 113 9.64 3.84 7.96
N GLN A 114 10.05 3.69 6.70
CA GLN A 114 9.47 4.41 5.58
C GLN A 114 8.68 3.45 4.67
N VAL A 115 7.49 3.87 4.24
CA VAL A 115 6.74 3.17 3.18
C VAL A 115 6.61 4.10 1.98
N SER A 116 7.03 3.62 0.82
CA SER A 116 7.03 4.43 -0.41
C SER A 116 6.73 3.62 -1.66
N TYR A 117 6.19 4.30 -2.67
CA TYR A 117 6.07 3.80 -4.04
C TYR A 117 7.03 4.59 -4.93
N VAL A 118 7.83 3.89 -5.71
CA VAL A 118 8.71 4.48 -6.74
C VAL A 118 8.19 4.03 -8.10
N ASP A 119 7.86 4.98 -8.95
CA ASP A 119 7.38 4.70 -10.31
C ASP A 119 8.55 4.33 -11.22
N ASP A 120 8.36 3.30 -12.05
CA ASP A 120 9.45 2.79 -12.89
C ASP A 120 9.84 3.75 -14.04
N LEU A 121 8.95 4.69 -14.40
CA LEU A 121 9.06 5.50 -15.62
C LEU A 121 9.10 7.01 -15.36
N ASP A 122 8.48 7.50 -14.30
CA ASP A 122 8.32 8.93 -14.06
C ASP A 122 8.31 9.26 -12.56
N SER A 123 9.40 9.86 -12.08
CA SER A 123 9.57 10.25 -10.67
C SER A 123 8.57 11.32 -10.18
N ALA A 124 7.82 11.95 -11.09
CA ALA A 124 6.70 12.81 -10.68
C ALA A 124 5.58 12.03 -9.98
N TYR A 125 5.56 10.69 -10.12
CA TYR A 125 4.64 9.76 -9.47
C TYR A 125 5.32 8.95 -8.35
N ASP A 126 6.49 9.38 -7.86
CA ASP A 126 7.08 8.79 -6.65
C ASP A 126 6.34 9.30 -5.42
N HIS A 127 5.87 8.39 -4.57
CA HIS A 127 5.08 8.70 -3.38
C HIS A 127 5.73 8.14 -2.12
N ARG A 128 5.66 8.90 -1.04
CA ARG A 128 5.97 8.43 0.32
C ARG A 128 4.68 8.44 1.12
N PHE A 129 4.32 7.29 1.68
CA PHE A 129 3.06 7.10 2.38
C PHE A 129 3.22 7.21 3.89
N VAL A 130 4.30 6.64 4.44
CA VAL A 130 4.54 6.59 5.89
C VAL A 130 6.00 6.88 6.16
N ALA A 131 6.26 7.61 7.25
CA ALA A 131 7.57 7.75 7.84
C ALA A 131 7.43 7.99 9.35
N VAL A 132 7.73 6.96 10.12
CA VAL A 132 7.56 6.93 11.58
C VAL A 132 8.80 6.39 12.24
N ASP A 133 9.20 7.00 13.35
CA ASP A 133 10.25 6.42 14.18
C ASP A 133 9.75 5.18 14.95
N ILE A 134 10.68 4.46 15.58
CA ILE A 134 10.41 3.24 16.32
C ILE A 134 9.50 3.43 17.54
N ASN A 135 9.39 4.67 18.03
CA ASN A 135 8.48 5.03 19.12
C ASN A 135 7.08 5.41 18.59
N GLY A 136 6.85 5.29 17.28
CA GLY A 136 5.62 5.69 16.62
C GLY A 136 5.44 7.19 16.49
N PHE A 137 6.49 8.00 16.73
CA PHE A 137 6.43 9.43 16.51
C PHE A 137 6.72 9.77 15.05
N TYR A 138 5.92 10.70 14.54
CA TYR A 138 6.08 11.29 13.22
C TYR A 138 7.11 12.42 13.26
N ASN A 139 8.03 12.45 12.27
CA ASN A 139 8.94 13.58 12.08
C ASN A 139 8.43 14.50 10.94
N PRO A 140 7.82 15.66 11.27
CA PRO A 140 7.27 16.59 10.27
C PRO A 140 8.35 17.33 9.47
N ASN A 141 9.61 17.34 9.92
CA ASN A 141 10.68 18.06 9.21
C ASN A 141 11.20 17.29 7.98
N THR A 142 10.87 16.00 7.89
CA THR A 142 11.27 15.14 6.78
C THR A 142 10.10 14.83 5.82
N PHE A 143 8.84 15.03 6.22
CA PHE A 143 7.67 14.58 5.45
C PHE A 143 6.44 15.54 5.52
N VAL A 144 5.59 15.53 4.48
CA VAL A 144 4.33 16.29 4.34
C VAL A 144 3.22 15.61 5.17
N PRO A 145 2.28 16.34 5.83
CA PRO A 145 1.64 15.84 7.05
C PRO A 145 0.73 14.63 6.82
N LEU A 146 1.19 13.46 7.29
CA LEU A 146 0.32 12.34 7.64
C LEU A 146 0.05 12.40 9.15
N ILE A 147 -1.22 12.54 9.54
CA ILE A 147 -1.61 12.38 10.95
C ILE A 147 -1.75 10.89 11.19
N LEU A 148 -0.88 10.33 12.03
CA LEU A 148 -0.96 8.93 12.44
C LEU A 148 -1.52 8.82 13.85
N PRO A 149 -2.37 7.81 14.12
CA PRO A 149 -2.69 7.43 15.48
C PRO A 149 -1.41 6.92 16.19
N ASP A 150 -1.36 7.07 17.51
CA ASP A 150 -0.36 6.40 18.34
C ASP A 150 -0.40 4.89 18.04
N LEU A 151 0.72 4.34 17.59
CA LEU A 151 0.76 2.99 17.05
C LEU A 151 0.66 1.92 18.15
N GLY A 152 0.92 2.27 19.41
CA GLY A 152 0.84 1.34 20.54
C GLY A 152 1.62 0.03 20.32
N ASN A 153 1.34 -0.97 21.15
CA ASN A 153 1.89 -2.32 20.98
C ASN A 153 0.93 -3.15 20.11
N GLY A 154 0.88 -2.90 18.80
CA GLY A 154 0.04 -3.66 17.90
C GLY A 154 0.11 -3.22 16.43
N LEU A 155 -0.55 -3.98 15.56
CA LEU A 155 -0.76 -3.59 14.18
C LEU A 155 -1.85 -2.52 14.09
N SER A 156 -1.52 -1.39 13.49
CA SER A 156 -2.44 -0.31 13.16
C SER A 156 -2.67 -0.25 11.67
N ARG A 157 -3.92 0.01 11.26
CA ARG A 157 -4.29 0.10 9.84
C ARG A 157 -4.01 1.48 9.26
N PHE A 158 -3.36 1.49 8.12
CA PHE A 158 -3.09 2.66 7.30
C PHE A 158 -3.92 2.59 6.03
N ALA A 159 -4.42 3.75 5.60
CA ALA A 159 -5.15 3.90 4.34
C ALA A 159 -4.80 5.25 3.72
N THR A 160 -4.41 5.24 2.45
CA THR A 160 -4.05 6.45 1.71
C THR A 160 -4.62 6.44 0.30
N GLY A 161 -4.97 7.62 -0.20
CA GLY A 161 -5.47 7.78 -1.57
C GLY A 161 -4.34 7.63 -2.58
N ILE A 162 -4.55 6.83 -3.63
CA ILE A 162 -3.57 6.58 -4.71
C ILE A 162 -4.20 6.74 -6.11
N ALA A 163 -5.27 7.53 -6.21
CA ALA A 163 -6.02 7.68 -7.47
C ALA A 163 -5.19 8.34 -8.59
N ASP A 164 -4.19 9.15 -8.22
CA ASP A 164 -3.20 9.73 -9.11
C ASP A 164 -2.16 8.72 -9.63
N LEU A 165 -2.01 7.59 -8.95
CA LEU A 165 -1.19 6.45 -9.37
C LEU A 165 -1.96 5.43 -10.23
N ALA A 166 -3.23 5.68 -10.55
CA ALA A 166 -4.03 4.73 -11.32
C ALA A 166 -3.45 4.46 -12.72
N GLY A 167 -3.23 3.19 -13.04
CA GLY A 167 -2.64 2.73 -14.31
C GLY A 167 -1.11 2.77 -14.34
N ARG A 168 -0.45 3.10 -13.23
CA ARG A 168 1.01 3.15 -13.13
C ARG A 168 1.62 1.79 -12.81
N THR A 169 2.92 1.64 -13.03
CA THR A 169 3.71 0.47 -12.62
C THR A 169 4.96 0.98 -11.91
N GLY A 170 5.30 0.33 -10.80
CA GLY A 170 6.38 0.75 -9.94
C GLY A 170 6.63 -0.27 -8.85
N THR A 171 7.37 0.13 -7.84
CA THR A 171 7.76 -0.74 -6.72
C THR A 171 7.32 -0.14 -5.40
N LEU A 172 6.63 -0.93 -4.59
CA LEU A 172 6.27 -0.59 -3.22
C LEU A 172 7.39 -1.07 -2.28
N TYR A 173 7.88 -0.18 -1.43
CA TYR A 173 8.98 -0.39 -0.50
C TYR A 173 8.52 -0.20 0.94
N PHE A 174 9.05 -1.05 1.82
CA PHE A 174 9.03 -0.91 3.27
C PHE A 174 10.48 -0.93 3.74
N ASP A 175 11.00 0.22 4.11
CA ASP A 175 12.40 0.45 4.44
C ASP A 175 12.53 0.72 5.94
N LEU A 176 13.08 -0.25 6.69
CA LEU A 176 13.43 -0.09 8.09
C LEU A 176 14.88 0.38 8.19
N ASN A 177 15.07 1.61 8.63
CA ASN A 177 16.37 2.27 8.71
C ASN A 177 16.94 2.15 10.14
N GLU A 178 18.20 1.74 10.22
CA GLU A 178 18.99 1.63 11.44
C GLU A 178 19.86 2.89 11.57
N LEU A 179 19.60 3.69 12.61
CA LEU A 179 20.25 4.98 12.87
C LEU A 179 21.01 5.00 14.22
N ASP A 180 21.26 3.84 14.81
CA ASP A 180 22.05 3.63 16.03
C ASP A 180 21.46 4.29 17.28
N ASP A 181 20.17 4.08 17.53
CA ASP A 181 19.55 4.51 18.79
C ASP A 181 19.94 3.65 20.00
N GLY A 182 20.74 2.60 19.76
CA GLY A 182 21.22 1.65 20.78
C GLY A 182 20.26 0.50 21.06
N LEU A 183 19.18 0.37 20.30
CA LEU A 183 18.22 -0.72 20.37
C LEU A 183 18.15 -1.42 19.00
N TYR A 184 17.77 -2.69 18.99
CA TYR A 184 17.22 -3.25 17.75
C TYR A 184 15.83 -2.68 17.53
N SER A 185 15.38 -2.66 16.29
CA SER A 185 14.04 -2.23 15.92
C SER A 185 13.33 -3.30 15.11
N THR A 186 12.02 -3.39 15.27
CA THR A 186 11.20 -4.34 14.52
C THR A 186 10.02 -3.63 13.86
N ALA A 187 9.81 -3.92 12.59
CA ALA A 187 8.64 -3.52 11.82
C ALA A 187 7.86 -4.75 11.36
N LEU A 188 6.58 -4.78 11.74
CA LEU A 188 5.61 -5.79 11.36
C LEU A 188 4.70 -5.24 10.26
N ILE A 189 4.52 -5.98 9.18
CA ILE A 189 3.73 -5.57 8.02
C ILE A 189 2.71 -6.66 7.68
N ASP A 190 1.46 -6.27 7.48
CA ASP A 190 0.36 -7.18 7.14
C ASP A 190 -0.68 -6.49 6.23
N ASN A 191 -1.60 -7.25 5.64
CA ASN A 191 -2.80 -6.80 4.92
C ASN A 191 -2.53 -5.77 3.81
N VAL A 192 -1.42 -5.90 3.06
CA VAL A 192 -1.10 -5.00 1.94
C VAL A 192 -2.08 -5.22 0.79
N ARG A 193 -2.90 -4.21 0.51
CA ARG A 193 -3.99 -4.30 -0.47
C ARG A 193 -4.23 -2.97 -1.18
N ILE A 194 -4.53 -3.07 -2.47
CA ILE A 194 -5.03 -1.97 -3.29
C ILE A 194 -6.54 -2.15 -3.51
N ASP A 195 -7.31 -1.15 -3.13
CA ASP A 195 -8.73 -1.05 -3.42
C ASP A 195 -8.98 -0.27 -4.70
N ALA A 196 -9.99 -0.71 -5.44
CA ALA A 196 -10.46 -0.06 -6.66
C ALA A 196 -11.83 0.60 -6.45
N ALA A 197 -12.08 1.67 -7.20
CA ALA A 197 -13.39 2.28 -7.31
C ALA A 197 -14.41 1.23 -7.76
N ALA A 198 -15.52 1.15 -7.03
CA ALA A 198 -16.65 0.34 -7.48
C ALA A 198 -17.09 0.86 -8.85
N ALA A 199 -17.12 -0.03 -9.83
CA ALA A 199 -17.65 0.33 -11.12
C ALA A 199 -19.12 0.71 -11.02
N PRO A 200 -19.59 1.64 -11.88
CA PRO A 200 -21.00 1.93 -11.95
C PRO A 200 -21.76 0.62 -12.21
N ALA A 201 -22.74 0.32 -11.35
CA ALA A 201 -23.60 -0.83 -11.55
C ALA A 201 -24.18 -0.80 -12.98
N PRO A 202 -24.35 -1.93 -13.66
CA PRO A 202 -24.88 -1.96 -15.03
C PRO A 202 -26.22 -1.20 -15.18
N GLY A 203 -27.04 -1.19 -14.12
CA GLY A 203 -28.29 -0.43 -14.05
C GLY A 203 -28.10 1.09 -14.14
N THR A 204 -26.97 1.64 -13.67
CA THR A 204 -26.65 3.07 -13.76
C THR A 204 -26.49 3.50 -15.22
N TRP A 205 -25.86 2.67 -16.05
CA TRP A 205 -25.74 2.92 -17.49
C TRP A 205 -27.07 2.84 -18.20
N MET A 206 -27.91 1.86 -17.82
CA MET A 206 -29.27 1.76 -18.36
C MET A 206 -30.10 2.99 -18.00
N LEU A 207 -30.08 3.43 -16.74
CA LEU A 207 -30.79 4.62 -16.28
C LEU A 207 -30.30 5.88 -17.00
N LEU A 208 -28.99 6.02 -17.20
CA LEU A 208 -28.41 7.12 -17.96
C LEU A 208 -28.89 7.09 -19.42
N ALA A 209 -28.85 5.93 -20.07
CA ALA A 209 -29.29 5.76 -21.45
C ALA A 209 -30.79 6.08 -21.62
N PHE A 210 -31.65 5.59 -20.73
CA PHE A 210 -33.08 5.89 -20.73
C PHE A 210 -33.36 7.37 -20.45
N GLY A 211 -32.62 7.99 -19.52
CA GLY A 211 -32.72 9.42 -19.24
C GLY A 211 -32.38 10.27 -20.46
N LEU A 212 -31.27 9.96 -21.15
CA LEU A 212 -30.85 10.66 -22.37
C LEU A 212 -31.87 10.47 -23.52
N ALA A 213 -32.40 9.26 -23.70
CA ALA A 213 -33.44 9.00 -24.70
C ALA A 213 -34.73 9.78 -24.40
N GLY A 214 -35.14 9.84 -23.12
CA GLY A 214 -36.30 10.61 -22.68
C GLY A 214 -36.14 12.11 -22.91
N ALA A 215 -34.97 12.68 -22.58
CA ALA A 215 -34.65 14.09 -22.82
C ALA A 215 -34.57 14.43 -24.32
N GLY A 216 -34.04 13.52 -25.15
CA GLY A 216 -34.04 13.67 -26.60
C GLY A 216 -35.47 13.70 -27.18
N ALA A 217 -36.31 12.77 -26.74
CA ALA A 217 -37.70 12.68 -27.19
C ALA A 217 -38.55 13.90 -26.78
N SER A 218 -38.34 14.44 -25.57
CA SER A 218 -39.05 15.64 -25.11
C SER A 218 -38.67 16.88 -25.92
N ARG A 219 -37.38 17.04 -26.26
CA ARG A 219 -36.89 18.15 -27.09
C ARG A 219 -37.41 18.06 -28.53
N ALA A 220 -37.45 16.87 -29.11
CA ALA A 220 -37.99 16.67 -30.46
C ALA A 220 -39.48 17.05 -30.54
N ARG A 221 -40.28 16.66 -29.53
CA ARG A 221 -41.70 17.02 -29.45
C ARG A 221 -41.92 18.53 -29.33
N ASN A 222 -41.09 19.23 -28.54
CA ASN A 222 -41.22 20.68 -28.40
C ASN A 222 -40.91 21.43 -29.71
N ARG A 223 -40.00 20.92 -30.55
CA ARG A 223 -39.72 21.50 -31.87
C ARG A 223 -40.84 21.31 -32.90
N GLN A 224 -41.66 20.28 -32.75
CA GLN A 224 -42.81 20.05 -33.64
C GLN A 224 -44.03 20.93 -33.28
N ARG A 225 -44.03 21.53 -32.08
CA ARG A 225 -45.09 22.39 -31.58
C ARG A 225 -44.81 23.88 -31.75
N ALA A 226 -43.57 24.24 -32.09
CA ALA A 226 -43.15 25.60 -32.43
C ALA A 226 -43.20 25.76 -33.95
#